data_AF-A0A9N9I8W1-F1
#
_entry.id   AF-A0A9N9I8W1-F1
#
_cell.length_a   1.000
_cell.length_b   1.000
_cell.length_c   1.000
_cell.angle_alpha   90.00
_cell.angle_beta   90.00
_cell.angle_gamma   90.00
#
_symmetry.space_group_name_H-M   'P 1'
#
loop_
_entity.id
_entity.type
_entity.pdbx_description
1 polymer ?
#
loop_
_entity_poly.entity_id
_entity_poly.type
_entity_poly.pdbx_seq_one_letter_code
_entity_poly.pdbx_strand_id
1 'polypeptide(L)'
;SSELNSCFPYNELSSQIDSFMNVQDLSGIENKIISVEDSICKLPKCSDSLISNFNSTFHSKCSTDIAAQSNDALTISALIYEYSPLRDTLCFKNSTGGYCVIETLENVLKEGGNYQNISSQTICTTCNKAIANTWVNYMKSHPPPPELSSQFSVAISSINTESNKTCGPSFLDGNVPLAANSNSKSNNGATIFNMNFAMLTASIL
;
A
#
# COMPACT_ATOMS: atom_id res chain seq x y z
N SER A 1 0.41 -22.08 11.16
CA SER A 1 -0.75 -21.57 10.41
C SER A 1 -1.83 -20.98 11.32
N SER A 2 -2.06 -21.50 12.53
CA SER A 2 -3.06 -20.94 13.47
C SER A 2 -2.80 -19.49 13.88
N GLU A 3 -1.53 -19.10 14.13
CA GLU A 3 -1.18 -17.73 14.50
C GLU A 3 -1.36 -16.74 13.34
N LEU A 4 -0.97 -17.10 12.12
CA LEU A 4 -1.20 -16.25 10.93
C LEU A 4 -2.69 -16.03 10.69
N ASN A 5 -3.51 -17.08 10.83
CA ASN A 5 -4.96 -16.96 10.68
C ASN A 5 -5.60 -16.04 11.73
N SER A 6 -4.96 -15.83 12.90
CA SER A 6 -5.50 -14.94 13.94
C SER A 6 -5.39 -13.45 13.58
N CYS A 7 -4.42 -13.08 12.75
CA CYS A 7 -4.15 -11.70 12.34
C CYS A 7 -4.38 -11.45 10.83
N PHE A 8 -4.52 -12.53 10.06
CA PHE A 8 -4.84 -12.51 8.64
C PHE A 8 -5.62 -13.80 8.27
N PRO A 9 -6.92 -13.89 8.58
CA PRO A 9 -7.76 -15.04 8.28
C PRO A 9 -8.08 -15.08 6.78
N TYR A 10 -7.09 -15.48 5.97
CA TYR A 10 -7.19 -15.48 4.52
C TYR A 10 -8.44 -16.21 4.01
N ASN A 11 -8.80 -17.35 4.59
CA ASN A 11 -10.00 -18.08 4.17
C ASN A 11 -11.30 -17.26 4.35
N GLU A 12 -11.37 -16.44 5.38
CA GLU A 12 -12.54 -15.57 5.64
C GLU A 12 -12.52 -14.31 4.75
N LEU A 13 -11.32 -13.79 4.49
CA LEU A 13 -11.12 -12.59 3.67
C LEU A 13 -11.09 -12.88 2.17
N SER A 14 -10.81 -14.11 1.75
CA SER A 14 -10.57 -14.52 0.36
C SER A 14 -11.71 -14.11 -0.56
N SER A 15 -12.95 -14.39 -0.19
CA SER A 15 -14.12 -13.99 -0.98
C SER A 15 -14.28 -12.46 -1.16
N GLN A 16 -13.86 -11.67 -0.15
CA GLN A 16 -13.91 -10.21 -0.23
C GLN A 16 -12.75 -9.68 -1.08
N ILE A 17 -11.56 -10.27 -0.93
CA ILE A 17 -10.37 -9.99 -1.73
C ILE A 17 -10.66 -10.32 -3.20
N ASP A 18 -11.22 -11.49 -3.51
CA ASP A 18 -11.59 -11.90 -4.87
C ASP A 18 -12.62 -10.96 -5.49
N SER A 19 -13.58 -10.46 -4.68
CA SER A 19 -14.58 -9.48 -5.14
C SER A 19 -13.96 -8.12 -5.46
N PHE A 20 -12.87 -7.76 -4.77
CA PHE A 20 -12.08 -6.56 -5.04
C PHE A 20 -11.17 -6.74 -6.26
N MET A 21 -10.54 -7.90 -6.43
CA MET A 21 -9.67 -8.18 -7.58
C MET A 21 -10.43 -8.25 -8.91
N ASN A 22 -11.68 -8.71 -8.90
CA ASN A 22 -12.51 -8.83 -10.10
C ASN A 22 -13.33 -7.57 -10.41
N VAL A 23 -12.89 -6.39 -9.95
CA VAL A 23 -13.63 -5.15 -10.19
C VAL A 23 -13.49 -4.71 -11.64
N GLN A 24 -14.54 -4.96 -12.42
CA GLN A 24 -14.70 -4.45 -13.80
C GLN A 24 -15.47 -3.12 -13.86
N ASP A 25 -16.11 -2.73 -12.75
CA ASP A 25 -16.92 -1.52 -12.62
C ASP A 25 -16.56 -0.77 -11.34
N LEU A 26 -16.13 0.49 -11.49
CA LEU A 26 -15.82 1.39 -10.37
C LEU A 26 -17.08 1.78 -9.59
N SER A 27 -18.28 1.55 -10.15
CA SER A 27 -19.53 1.75 -9.44
C SER A 27 -19.65 0.75 -8.27
N GLY A 28 -19.71 1.27 -7.04
CA GLY A 28 -19.80 0.46 -5.82
C GLY A 28 -18.49 -0.15 -5.34
N ILE A 29 -17.33 0.13 -5.97
CA ILE A 29 -16.02 -0.33 -5.49
C ILE A 29 -15.70 0.23 -4.09
N GLU A 30 -16.11 1.46 -3.82
CA GLU A 30 -15.88 2.16 -2.56
C GLU A 30 -16.40 1.35 -1.37
N ASN A 31 -17.67 0.91 -1.43
CA ASN A 31 -18.28 0.11 -0.37
C ASN A 31 -17.59 -1.23 -0.17
N LYS A 32 -17.08 -1.84 -1.25
CA LYS A 32 -16.32 -3.10 -1.15
C LYS A 32 -14.97 -2.88 -0.47
N ILE A 33 -14.24 -1.83 -0.85
CA ILE A 33 -12.96 -1.48 -0.24
C ILE A 33 -13.18 -1.15 1.25
N ILE A 34 -14.18 -0.33 1.58
CA ILE A 34 -14.51 -0.01 2.97
C ILE A 34 -14.83 -1.28 3.77
N SER A 35 -15.58 -2.24 3.21
CA SER A 35 -15.88 -3.51 3.88
C SER A 35 -14.62 -4.34 4.15
N VAL A 36 -13.70 -4.38 3.19
CA VAL A 36 -12.40 -5.06 3.34
C VAL A 36 -11.56 -4.34 4.39
N GLU A 37 -11.44 -3.02 4.31
CA GLU A 37 -10.69 -2.20 5.28
C GLU A 37 -11.27 -2.36 6.70
N ASP A 38 -12.59 -2.32 6.87
CA ASP A 38 -13.24 -2.55 8.16
C ASP A 38 -12.93 -3.95 8.71
N SER A 39 -12.97 -4.97 7.86
CA SER A 39 -12.70 -6.36 8.25
C SER A 39 -11.25 -6.53 8.68
N ILE A 40 -10.30 -6.03 7.88
CA ILE A 40 -8.88 -6.13 8.18
C ILE A 40 -8.57 -5.26 9.40
N CYS A 41 -9.00 -3.99 9.47
CA CYS A 41 -8.70 -3.05 10.57
C CYS A 41 -9.25 -3.43 11.94
N LYS A 42 -10.23 -4.34 12.02
CA LYS A 42 -10.71 -4.90 13.31
C LYS A 42 -9.80 -6.01 13.84
N LEU A 43 -8.97 -6.62 12.99
CA LEU A 43 -8.07 -7.71 13.38
C LEU A 43 -6.77 -7.16 13.98
N PRO A 44 -6.16 -7.87 14.94
CA PRO A 44 -4.82 -7.53 15.38
C PRO A 44 -3.84 -7.59 14.20
N LYS A 45 -2.91 -6.63 14.11
CA LYS A 45 -1.80 -6.70 13.16
C LYS A 45 -0.92 -7.91 13.51
N CYS A 46 -0.48 -8.66 12.50
CA CYS A 46 0.48 -9.74 12.70
C CYS A 46 1.78 -9.17 13.26
N SER A 47 2.41 -9.84 14.22
CA SER A 47 3.69 -9.38 14.76
C SER A 47 4.79 -9.44 13.70
N ASP A 48 5.76 -8.53 13.78
CA ASP A 48 6.91 -8.54 12.87
C ASP A 48 7.69 -9.86 12.95
N SER A 49 7.74 -10.49 14.13
CA SER A 49 8.34 -11.81 14.31
C SER A 49 7.61 -12.90 13.54
N LEU A 50 6.28 -12.88 13.51
CA LEU A 50 5.47 -13.86 12.79
C LEU A 50 5.66 -13.69 11.27
N ILE A 51 5.62 -12.44 10.78
CA ILE A 51 5.85 -12.14 9.37
C ILE A 51 7.27 -12.50 8.94
N SER A 52 8.27 -12.18 9.76
CA SER A 52 9.67 -12.54 9.50
C SER A 52 9.87 -14.07 9.44
N ASN A 53 9.28 -14.82 10.38
CA ASN A 53 9.33 -16.28 10.39
C ASN A 53 8.62 -16.88 9.17
N PHE A 54 7.47 -16.33 8.79
CA PHE A 54 6.75 -16.74 7.60
C PHE A 54 7.59 -16.49 6.33
N ASN A 55 8.20 -15.31 6.24
CA ASN A 55 9.09 -14.95 5.14
C ASN A 55 10.27 -15.92 5.01
N SER A 56 10.95 -16.22 6.12
CA SER A 56 12.06 -17.17 6.15
C SER A 56 11.63 -18.58 5.70
N THR A 57 10.46 -19.03 6.16
CA THR A 57 9.90 -20.34 5.77
C THR A 57 9.57 -20.38 4.28
N PHE A 58 8.96 -19.31 3.76
CA PHE A 58 8.62 -19.18 2.34
C PHE A 58 9.89 -19.24 1.47
N HIS A 59 10.91 -18.43 1.79
CA HIS A 59 12.16 -18.41 1.04
C HIS A 59 12.89 -19.76 1.06
N SER A 60 12.85 -20.47 2.20
CA SER A 60 13.44 -21.80 2.29
C SER A 60 12.73 -22.82 1.39
N LYS A 61 11.39 -22.82 1.40
CA LYS A 61 10.59 -23.82 0.68
C LYS A 61 10.43 -23.53 -0.81
N CYS A 62 10.42 -22.26 -1.19
CA CYS A 62 10.22 -21.81 -2.58
C CYS A 62 11.52 -21.30 -3.23
N SER A 63 12.68 -21.64 -2.67
CA SER A 63 13.98 -21.17 -3.18
C SER A 63 14.23 -21.52 -4.66
N THR A 64 13.78 -22.69 -5.11
CA THR A 64 13.85 -23.10 -6.53
C THR A 64 13.02 -22.19 -7.42
N ASP A 65 11.78 -21.89 -7.01
CA ASP A 65 10.87 -21.05 -7.81
C ASP A 65 11.31 -19.59 -7.83
N ILE A 66 11.85 -19.09 -6.72
CA ILE A 66 12.47 -17.76 -6.62
C ILE A 66 13.69 -17.66 -7.54
N ALA A 67 14.57 -18.68 -7.50
CA ALA A 67 15.74 -18.75 -8.38
C ALA A 67 15.35 -18.83 -9.87
N ALA A 68 14.22 -19.48 -10.17
CA ALA A 68 13.64 -19.54 -11.51
C ALA A 68 12.87 -18.27 -11.92
N GLN A 69 12.77 -17.26 -11.04
CA GLN A 69 11.98 -16.04 -11.27
C GLN A 69 10.51 -16.35 -11.60
N SER A 70 9.95 -17.36 -10.95
CA SER A 70 8.52 -17.68 -11.08
C SER A 70 7.67 -16.49 -10.59
N ASN A 71 6.74 -16.03 -11.43
CA ASN A 71 5.86 -14.91 -11.09
C ASN A 71 5.13 -15.14 -9.77
N ASP A 72 4.56 -16.34 -9.54
CA ASP A 72 3.84 -16.67 -8.32
C ASP A 72 4.74 -16.54 -7.07
N ALA A 73 5.99 -16.99 -7.19
CA ALA A 73 6.94 -16.93 -6.08
C ALA A 73 7.38 -15.48 -5.78
N LEU A 74 7.60 -14.68 -6.82
CA LEU A 74 7.94 -13.25 -6.66
C LEU A 74 6.76 -12.46 -6.09
N THR A 75 5.54 -12.74 -6.56
CA THR A 75 4.29 -12.18 -6.06
C THR A 75 4.12 -12.47 -4.57
N ILE A 76 4.27 -13.73 -4.15
CA ILE A 76 4.11 -14.09 -2.74
C ILE A 76 5.24 -13.46 -1.89
N SER A 77 6.49 -13.43 -2.39
CA SER A 77 7.61 -12.76 -1.71
C SER A 77 7.28 -11.28 -1.46
N ALA A 78 6.73 -10.60 -2.47
CA ALA A 78 6.31 -9.21 -2.37
C ALA A 78 5.18 -9.02 -1.35
N LEU A 79 4.11 -9.82 -1.40
CA LEU A 79 3.00 -9.74 -0.43
C LEU A 79 3.48 -9.88 1.02
N ILE A 80 4.40 -10.80 1.28
CA ILE A 80 4.93 -11.02 2.63
C ILE A 80 5.74 -9.81 3.09
N TYR A 81 6.64 -9.33 2.23
CA TYR A 81 7.47 -8.18 2.53
C TYR A 81 6.63 -6.90 2.76
N GLU A 82 5.59 -6.71 1.95
CA GLU A 82 4.74 -5.53 1.98
C GLU A 82 3.61 -5.58 3.02
N TYR A 83 3.40 -6.73 3.68
CA TYR A 83 2.30 -6.91 4.63
C TYR A 83 2.21 -5.75 5.64
N SER A 84 3.31 -5.44 6.32
CA SER A 84 3.31 -4.45 7.41
C SER A 84 2.94 -3.04 6.94
N PRO A 85 3.61 -2.43 5.94
CA PRO A 85 3.22 -1.09 5.48
C PRO A 85 1.86 -1.10 4.79
N LEU A 86 1.49 -2.15 4.05
CA LEU A 86 0.15 -2.25 3.44
C LEU A 86 -0.94 -2.25 4.51
N ARG A 87 -0.79 -3.11 5.52
CA ARG A 87 -1.71 -3.23 6.67
C ARG A 87 -1.93 -1.90 7.37
N ASP A 88 -0.85 -1.16 7.62
CA ASP A 88 -0.92 0.14 8.29
C ASP A 88 -1.65 1.17 7.41
N THR A 89 -1.31 1.23 6.12
CA THR A 89 -1.92 2.18 5.19
C THR A 89 -3.40 1.96 4.92
N LEU A 90 -3.83 0.70 4.81
CA LEU A 90 -5.26 0.32 4.70
C LEU A 90 -6.08 0.76 5.91
N CYS A 91 -5.44 1.02 7.06
CA CYS A 91 -6.14 1.47 8.26
C CYS A 91 -6.00 2.94 8.56
N PHE A 92 -5.27 3.69 7.75
CA PHE A 92 -5.24 5.14 7.94
C PHE A 92 -6.62 5.72 7.68
N LYS A 93 -7.07 6.50 8.66
CA LYS A 93 -8.29 7.30 8.58
C LYS A 93 -7.93 8.77 8.52
N ASN A 94 -8.64 9.51 7.69
CA ASN A 94 -8.54 10.96 7.63
C ASN A 94 -9.25 11.60 8.83
N SER A 95 -9.31 12.94 8.83
CA SER A 95 -9.92 13.72 9.92
C SER A 95 -11.43 13.53 10.07
N THR A 96 -12.11 13.04 9.03
CA THR A 96 -13.56 12.80 9.04
C THR A 96 -13.90 11.37 9.43
N GLY A 97 -12.89 10.51 9.64
CA GLY A 97 -13.04 9.09 9.95
C GLY A 97 -13.18 8.19 8.74
N GLY A 98 -13.11 8.74 7.51
CA GLY A 98 -13.06 7.98 6.26
C GLY A 98 -11.66 7.40 6.02
N TYR A 99 -11.59 6.30 5.29
CA TYR A 99 -10.32 5.64 4.97
C TYR A 99 -9.49 6.46 3.97
N CYS A 100 -8.18 6.49 4.18
CA CYS A 100 -7.27 7.27 3.36
C CYS A 100 -7.14 6.73 1.94
N VAL A 101 -7.22 5.41 1.74
CA VAL A 101 -7.19 4.81 0.41
C VAL A 101 -8.43 5.23 -0.38
N ILE A 102 -9.60 5.31 0.28
CA ILE A 102 -10.84 5.82 -0.31
C ILE A 102 -10.72 7.30 -0.66
N GLU A 103 -10.23 8.14 0.26
CA GLU A 103 -9.99 9.56 -0.02
C GLU A 103 -9.11 9.75 -1.26
N THR A 104 -8.01 9.00 -1.34
CA THR A 104 -7.10 9.06 -2.49
C THR A 104 -7.78 8.62 -3.77
N LEU A 105 -8.50 7.50 -3.75
CA LEU A 105 -9.24 7.00 -4.91
C LEU A 105 -10.26 8.01 -5.40
N GLU A 106 -11.10 8.55 -4.51
CA GLU A 106 -12.10 9.55 -4.85
C GLU A 106 -11.47 10.81 -5.46
N ASN A 107 -10.36 11.30 -4.90
CA ASN A 107 -9.71 12.50 -5.39
C ASN A 107 -9.13 12.28 -6.79
N VAL A 108 -8.56 11.10 -7.07
CA VAL A 108 -8.10 10.73 -8.42
C VAL A 108 -9.27 10.63 -9.40
N LEU A 109 -10.39 10.03 -9.00
CA LEU A 109 -11.57 9.92 -9.85
C LEU A 109 -12.21 11.29 -10.16
N LYS A 110 -12.19 12.23 -9.21
CA LYS A 110 -12.63 13.62 -9.42
C LYS A 110 -11.82 14.35 -10.50
N GLU A 111 -10.58 13.93 -10.76
CA GLU A 111 -9.72 14.45 -11.83
C GLU A 111 -9.80 13.64 -13.13
N GLY A 112 -10.88 12.85 -13.30
CA GLY A 112 -11.13 12.09 -14.52
C GLY A 112 -10.25 10.84 -14.66
N GLY A 113 -9.62 10.38 -13.57
CA GLY A 113 -8.79 9.17 -13.57
C GLY A 113 -7.49 9.30 -14.38
N ASN A 114 -7.09 10.53 -14.75
CA ASN A 114 -5.86 10.74 -15.51
C ASN A 114 -4.65 10.77 -14.58
N TYR A 115 -4.06 9.60 -14.35
CA TYR A 115 -2.85 9.42 -13.54
C TYR A 115 -1.62 10.20 -14.03
N GLN A 116 -1.60 10.59 -15.30
CA GLN A 116 -0.50 11.35 -15.88
C GLN A 116 -0.52 12.82 -15.49
N ASN A 117 -1.61 13.35 -14.93
CA ASN A 117 -1.73 14.78 -14.67
C ASN A 117 -2.57 15.11 -13.44
N ILE A 118 -2.27 14.41 -12.34
CA ILE A 118 -2.98 14.62 -11.08
C ILE A 118 -2.48 15.91 -10.41
N SER A 119 -3.40 16.72 -9.87
CA SER A 119 -3.06 17.92 -9.13
C SER A 119 -2.42 17.59 -7.78
N SER A 120 -1.56 18.49 -7.30
CA SER A 120 -1.02 18.42 -5.94
C SER A 120 -2.11 18.50 -4.87
N GLN A 121 -3.30 19.04 -5.17
CA GLN A 121 -4.41 19.06 -4.20
C GLN A 121 -4.93 17.66 -3.93
N THR A 122 -4.88 16.79 -4.94
CA THR A 122 -5.29 15.39 -4.87
C THR A 122 -4.23 14.51 -4.21
N ILE A 123 -2.95 14.77 -4.48
CA ILE A 123 -1.87 13.87 -4.03
C ILE A 123 -1.14 14.36 -2.77
N CYS A 124 -1.10 15.66 -2.51
CA CYS A 124 -0.38 16.23 -1.37
C CYS A 124 -1.31 16.38 -0.16
N THR A 125 -2.09 15.33 0.11
CA THR A 125 -2.98 15.27 1.27
C THR A 125 -2.25 14.69 2.47
N THR A 126 -2.82 14.86 3.66
CA THR A 126 -2.32 14.21 4.88
C THR A 126 -2.35 12.69 4.75
N CYS A 127 -3.39 12.14 4.11
CA CYS A 127 -3.49 10.72 3.81
C CYS A 127 -2.32 10.22 2.97
N ASN A 128 -2.09 10.83 1.82
CA ASN A 128 -1.00 10.43 0.94
C ASN A 128 0.39 10.68 1.56
N LYS A 129 0.55 11.73 2.37
CA LYS A 129 1.77 11.93 3.16
C LYS A 129 2.01 10.77 4.13
N ALA A 130 0.98 10.38 4.89
CA ALA A 130 1.08 9.26 5.83
C ALA A 130 1.38 7.94 5.13
N ILE A 131 0.69 7.65 4.04
CA ILE A 131 0.91 6.48 3.20
C ILE A 131 2.36 6.45 2.71
N ALA A 132 2.80 7.49 2.01
CA ALA A 132 4.13 7.52 1.40
C ALA A 132 5.26 7.44 2.45
N ASN A 133 5.15 8.18 3.57
CA ASN A 133 6.15 8.08 4.64
C ASN A 133 6.15 6.71 5.32
N THR A 134 5.00 6.07 5.49
CA THR A 134 4.95 4.70 6.06
C THR A 134 5.73 3.72 5.21
N TRP A 135 5.53 3.76 3.89
CA TRP A 135 6.24 2.90 2.96
C TRP A 135 7.73 3.22 2.85
N VAL A 136 8.08 4.50 2.72
CA VAL A 136 9.49 4.92 2.66
C VAL A 136 10.23 4.57 3.96
N ASN A 137 9.62 4.79 5.13
CA ASN A 137 10.21 4.44 6.42
C ASN A 137 10.36 2.94 6.58
N TYR A 138 9.36 2.16 6.17
CA TYR A 138 9.41 0.70 6.22
C TYR A 138 10.56 0.18 5.36
N MET A 139 10.62 0.56 4.08
CA MET A 139 11.65 0.08 3.16
C MET A 139 13.07 0.53 3.54
N LYS A 140 13.21 1.69 4.21
CA LYS A 140 14.51 2.13 4.76
C LYS A 140 14.98 1.28 5.94
N SER A 141 14.04 0.80 6.77
CA SER A 141 14.34 0.02 7.97
C SER A 141 14.34 -1.50 7.72
N HIS A 142 13.69 -1.94 6.65
CA HIS A 142 13.55 -3.34 6.26
C HIS A 142 13.96 -3.47 4.78
N PRO A 143 15.23 -3.78 4.48
CA PRO A 143 15.66 -3.98 3.10
C PRO A 143 14.85 -5.09 2.43
N PRO A 144 14.42 -4.90 1.16
CA PRO A 144 13.69 -5.93 0.43
C PRO A 144 14.56 -7.18 0.19
N PRO A 145 13.94 -8.36 0.01
CA PRO A 145 14.63 -9.54 -0.47
C PRO A 145 15.42 -9.26 -1.76
N PRO A 146 16.56 -9.93 -1.99
CA PRO A 146 17.42 -9.66 -3.16
C PRO A 146 16.67 -9.68 -4.49
N GLU A 147 15.72 -10.61 -4.66
CA GLU A 147 14.92 -10.77 -5.88
C GLU A 147 13.94 -9.61 -6.13
N LEU A 148 13.62 -8.80 -5.11
CA LEU A 148 12.74 -7.63 -5.22
C LEU A 148 13.50 -6.29 -5.15
N SER A 149 14.80 -6.33 -4.84
CA SER A 149 15.60 -5.15 -4.52
C SER A 149 15.60 -4.06 -5.60
N SER A 150 15.70 -4.45 -6.87
CA SER A 150 15.70 -3.53 -8.00
C SER A 150 14.35 -2.82 -8.15
N GLN A 151 13.24 -3.57 -8.01
CA GLN A 151 11.89 -3.06 -8.15
C GLN A 151 11.59 -2.00 -7.08
N PHE A 152 11.88 -2.32 -5.81
CA PHE A 152 11.67 -1.39 -4.70
C PHE A 152 12.60 -0.19 -4.73
N SER A 153 13.86 -0.36 -5.16
CA SER A 153 14.80 0.77 -5.27
C SER A 153 14.32 1.81 -6.28
N VAL A 154 13.81 1.36 -7.43
CA VAL A 154 13.20 2.24 -8.43
C VAL A 154 11.96 2.92 -7.86
N ALA A 155 11.07 2.16 -7.20
CA ALA A 155 9.86 2.71 -6.60
C ALA A 155 10.15 3.81 -5.57
N ILE A 156 11.10 3.58 -4.64
CA ILE A 156 11.51 4.58 -3.64
C ILE A 156 12.10 5.83 -4.29
N SER A 157 12.95 5.66 -5.31
CA SER A 157 13.55 6.78 -6.03
C SER A 157 12.50 7.63 -6.73
N SER A 158 11.53 6.99 -7.39
CA SER A 158 10.39 7.67 -8.01
C SER A 158 9.53 8.39 -6.98
N ILE A 159 9.16 7.73 -5.88
CA ILE A 159 8.37 8.34 -4.80
C ILE A 159 9.09 9.57 -4.25
N ASN A 160 10.39 9.48 -3.95
CA ASN A 160 11.18 10.60 -3.44
C ASN A 160 11.26 11.77 -4.42
N THR A 161 11.63 11.49 -5.67
CA THR A 161 11.85 12.51 -6.70
C THR A 161 10.57 13.25 -7.00
N GLU A 162 9.50 12.48 -7.23
CA GLU A 162 8.23 13.04 -7.63
C GLU A 162 7.55 13.74 -6.45
N SER A 163 7.43 13.10 -5.29
CA SER A 163 6.75 13.74 -4.15
C SER A 163 7.43 15.05 -3.74
N ASN A 164 8.77 15.11 -3.79
CA ASN A 164 9.49 16.35 -3.53
C ASN A 164 9.21 17.43 -4.57
N LYS A 165 9.07 17.04 -5.84
CA LYS A 165 8.77 17.95 -6.95
C LYS A 165 7.37 18.58 -6.82
N THR A 166 6.38 17.83 -6.35
CA THR A 166 4.98 18.30 -6.36
C THR A 166 4.44 18.73 -5.01
N CYS A 167 4.86 18.05 -3.95
CA CYS A 167 4.41 18.34 -2.59
C CYS A 167 5.46 19.09 -1.77
N GLY A 168 6.65 19.31 -2.34
CA GLY A 168 7.77 19.97 -1.69
C GLY A 168 8.63 19.02 -0.83
N PRO A 169 9.83 19.46 -0.44
CA PRO A 169 10.83 18.62 0.22
C PRO A 169 10.41 18.13 1.61
N SER A 170 9.43 18.76 2.24
CA SER A 170 8.89 18.36 3.55
C SER A 170 7.81 17.29 3.46
N PHE A 171 7.47 16.81 2.26
CA PHE A 171 6.44 15.79 2.11
C PHE A 171 6.92 14.42 2.61
N LEU A 172 8.15 14.02 2.28
CA LEU A 172 8.77 12.76 2.71
C LEU A 172 9.81 13.00 3.82
N ASP A 173 9.37 13.65 4.89
CA ASP A 173 10.18 14.01 6.05
C ASP A 173 10.33 12.88 7.08
N GLY A 174 9.77 11.70 6.80
CA GLY A 174 9.71 10.57 7.72
C GLY A 174 8.58 10.66 8.73
N ASN A 175 7.84 11.77 8.79
CA ASN A 175 6.70 11.91 9.70
C ASN A 175 5.46 11.28 9.09
N VAL A 176 4.78 10.45 9.87
CA VAL A 176 3.46 9.90 9.52
C VAL A 176 2.42 10.75 10.24
N PRO A 177 1.82 11.78 9.58
CA PRO A 177 0.94 12.76 10.23
C PRO A 177 -0.42 12.18 10.64
N LEU A 178 -0.66 10.90 10.34
CA LEU A 178 -1.83 10.14 10.73
C LEU A 178 -1.44 9.03 11.70
N ALA A 179 -0.86 9.40 12.84
CA ALA A 179 -1.26 8.70 14.05
C ALA A 179 -2.70 9.13 14.28
N ALA A 180 -3.70 8.24 14.13
CA ALA A 180 -5.12 8.51 14.35
C ALA A 180 -5.51 10.02 14.44
N ASN A 181 -5.95 10.62 13.32
CA ASN A 181 -6.44 12.01 13.12
C ASN A 181 -5.45 13.10 12.59
N SER A 182 -5.75 13.63 11.37
CA SER A 182 -5.99 15.06 11.02
C SER A 182 -5.20 15.73 9.87
N ASN A 183 -5.93 16.13 8.81
CA ASN A 183 -5.97 17.41 8.05
C ASN A 183 -4.71 18.27 7.74
N SER A 184 -4.36 18.52 6.47
CA SER A 184 -4.85 19.65 5.61
C SER A 184 -3.94 20.01 4.39
N LYS A 185 -4.59 20.42 3.27
CA LYS A 185 -4.37 21.52 2.29
C LYS A 185 -3.05 21.73 1.48
N SER A 186 -3.03 21.18 0.25
CA SER A 186 -3.03 21.81 -1.13
C SER A 186 -2.14 23.02 -1.52
N ASN A 187 -1.37 22.88 -2.62
CA ASN A 187 -1.20 23.87 -3.73
C ASN A 187 -0.46 23.29 -4.97
N ASN A 188 -0.97 23.57 -6.19
CA ASN A 188 -0.63 23.23 -7.61
C ASN A 188 0.74 22.54 -7.91
N GLY A 189 0.94 21.54 -8.78
CA GLY A 189 0.16 20.73 -9.71
C GLY A 189 1.19 19.86 -10.46
N ALA A 190 1.16 18.53 -10.35
CA ALA A 190 2.03 17.63 -11.12
C ALA A 190 1.68 16.13 -10.97
N THR A 191 1.49 15.51 -12.14
CA THR A 191 1.78 14.15 -12.66
C THR A 191 2.20 12.97 -11.73
N ILE A 192 1.77 12.85 -10.48
CA ILE A 192 2.35 11.84 -9.56
C ILE A 192 1.32 11.01 -8.80
N PHE A 193 0.75 10.05 -9.50
CA PHE A 193 0.63 8.71 -8.93
C PHE A 193 0.78 7.77 -10.12
N ASN A 194 2.02 7.63 -10.60
CA ASN A 194 2.33 6.51 -11.49
C ASN A 194 1.99 5.26 -10.68
N MET A 195 1.04 4.51 -11.21
CA MET A 195 0.13 3.65 -10.46
C MET A 195 0.81 2.64 -9.58
N ASN A 196 2.13 2.40 -9.65
CA ASN A 196 2.87 1.42 -8.85
C ASN A 196 2.54 1.36 -7.35
N PHE A 197 1.95 2.36 -6.71
CA PHE A 197 1.46 2.17 -5.34
C PHE A 197 0.08 1.46 -5.27
N ALA A 198 -0.86 1.85 -6.14
CA ALA A 198 -2.14 1.15 -6.36
C ALA A 198 -1.99 -0.11 -7.23
N MET A 199 -0.91 -0.19 -8.01
CA MET A 199 -0.44 -1.32 -8.80
C MET A 199 0.47 -2.23 -7.95
N LEU A 200 1.09 -1.84 -6.85
CA LEU A 200 1.65 -2.85 -5.94
C LEU A 200 0.49 -3.63 -5.29
N THR A 201 -0.65 -3.00 -5.04
CA THR A 201 -1.86 -3.74 -4.63
C THR A 201 -2.62 -4.43 -5.79
N ALA A 202 -2.42 -4.01 -7.06
CA ALA A 202 -3.15 -4.56 -8.22
C ALA A 202 -2.29 -5.28 -9.30
N SER A 203 -0.96 -5.31 -9.18
CA SER A 203 -0.01 -6.00 -10.08
C SER A 203 0.74 -7.11 -9.36
N ILE A 204 0.48 -7.29 -8.07
CA ILE A 204 0.90 -8.48 -7.33
C ILE A 204 -0.10 -9.63 -7.54
N LEU A 205 -1.18 -9.45 -8.32
CA LEU A 205 -2.09 -10.51 -8.76
C LEU A 205 -2.58 -10.28 -10.20
#